data_AF-A0A5B8BNJ8-F1
#
_entry.id   AF-A0A5B8BNJ8-F1
#
_cell.length_a   1.000
_cell.length_b   1.000
_cell.length_c   1.000
_cell.angle_alpha   90.00
_cell.angle_beta   90.00
_cell.angle_gamma   90.00
#
_symmetry.space_group_name_H-M   'P 1'
#
loop_
_entity.id
_entity.type
_entity.pdbx_description
1 polymer ?
#
loop_
_entity_poly.entity_id
_entity_poly.type
_entity_poly.pdbx_seq_one_letter_code
_entity_poly.pdbx_strand_id
1 'polypeptide(L)'
;MIDWARVSELRDEVGDEAFEEVTELFLEEVEEVLIKFEAGQSASWEEDFHFLKSSALNMGFTEVAQLCQDGELRARQGGAGASEAAAVVASFRASRVAFEQGPHA
;
A
#
# COMPACT_ATOMS: atom_id res chain seq x y z
N MET A 1 7.19 6.75 -4.26
CA MET A 1 6.98 8.21 -4.04
C MET A 1 5.85 8.40 -3.03
N ILE A 2 5.96 9.33 -2.06
CA ILE A 2 4.95 9.58 -1.02
C ILE A 2 4.29 10.95 -1.25
N ASP A 3 2.97 10.98 -1.26
CA ASP A 3 2.16 12.20 -1.23
C ASP A 3 1.98 12.69 0.20
N TRP A 4 2.90 13.54 0.64
CA TRP A 4 2.90 14.12 1.98
C TRP A 4 1.75 15.10 2.22
N ALA A 5 1.13 15.64 1.16
CA ALA A 5 -0.07 16.46 1.33
C ALA A 5 -1.23 15.58 1.80
N ARG A 6 -1.44 14.42 1.17
CA ARG A 6 -2.47 13.46 1.63
C ARG A 6 -2.19 12.95 3.04
N VAL A 7 -0.92 12.71 3.40
CA VAL A 7 -0.55 12.30 4.76
C VAL A 7 -0.90 13.41 5.78
N SER A 8 -0.64 14.67 5.45
CA SER A 8 -1.04 15.81 6.29
C SER A 8 -2.56 15.93 6.42
N GLU A 9 -3.30 15.75 5.33
CA GLU A 9 -4.77 15.75 5.35
C GLU A 9 -5.33 14.63 6.23
N LEU A 10 -4.81 13.40 6.09
CA LEU A 10 -5.21 12.28 6.94
C LEU A 10 -4.96 12.58 8.42
N ARG A 11 -3.80 13.18 8.74
CA ARG A 11 -3.46 13.61 10.09
C ARG A 11 -4.43 14.68 10.62
N ASP A 12 -4.82 15.64 9.78
CA ASP A 12 -5.81 16.66 10.15
C ASP A 12 -7.23 16.07 10.32
N GLU A 13 -7.58 15.03 9.54
CA GLU A 13 -8.87 14.34 9.59
C GLU A 13 -9.05 13.51 10.88
N VAL A 14 -8.02 12.77 11.29
CA VAL A 14 -8.09 11.87 12.47
C VAL A 14 -7.57 12.51 13.76
N GLY A 15 -6.74 13.56 13.63
CA GLY A 15 -6.06 14.24 14.73
C GLY A 15 -4.73 13.59 15.10
N ASP A 16 -3.81 14.41 15.61
CA ASP A 16 -2.43 14.02 15.95
C ASP A 16 -2.33 12.80 16.87
N GLU A 17 -3.21 12.72 17.88
CA GLU A 17 -3.20 11.63 18.87
C GLU A 17 -3.64 10.28 18.26
N ALA A 18 -4.56 10.31 17.30
CA ALA A 18 -5.08 9.09 16.66
C ALA A 18 -4.29 8.70 15.40
N PHE A 19 -3.52 9.62 14.82
CA PHE A 19 -2.81 9.39 13.56
C PHE A 19 -1.81 8.23 13.64
N GLU A 20 -1.07 8.12 14.75
CA GLU A 20 -0.11 7.04 14.96
C GLU A 20 -0.81 5.67 15.05
N GLU A 21 -1.88 5.57 15.84
CA GLU A 21 -2.69 4.33 15.99
C GLU A 21 -3.31 3.90 14.66
N VAL A 22 -3.91 4.86 13.93
CA VAL A 22 -4.53 4.59 12.63
C VAL A 22 -3.49 4.12 11.63
N THR A 23 -2.32 4.75 11.61
CA THR A 23 -1.21 4.37 10.74
C THR A 23 -0.69 2.97 11.07
N GLU A 24 -0.51 2.64 12.34
CA GLU A 24 -0.05 1.31 12.79
C GLU A 24 -1.04 0.23 12.35
N LEU A 25 -2.33 0.43 12.60
CA LEU A 25 -3.37 -0.53 12.19
C LEU A 25 -3.38 -0.75 10.67
N PHE A 26 -3.31 0.32 9.87
CA PHE A 26 -3.26 0.19 8.41
C PHE A 26 -2.01 -0.56 7.94
N LEU A 27 -0.86 -0.31 8.55
CA LEU A 27 0.38 -1.00 8.19
C LEU A 27 0.32 -2.47 8.55
N GLU A 28 -0.28 -2.85 9.67
CA GLU A 28 -0.51 -4.25 10.06
C GLU A 28 -1.40 -4.97 9.04
N GLU A 29 -2.55 -4.38 8.68
CA GLU A 29 -3.46 -5.00 7.69
C GLU A 29 -2.81 -5.16 6.31
N VAL A 30 -2.01 -4.17 5.88
CA VAL A 30 -1.25 -4.26 4.63
C VAL A 30 -0.20 -5.36 4.70
N GLU A 31 0.52 -5.46 5.82
CA GLU A 31 1.56 -6.47 6.03
C GLU A 31 1.02 -7.90 5.88
N GLU A 32 -0.19 -8.17 6.38
CA GLU A 32 -0.84 -9.48 6.23
C GLU A 32 -1.02 -9.88 4.75
N VAL A 33 -1.37 -8.93 3.88
CA VAL A 33 -1.53 -9.19 2.45
C VAL A 33 -0.17 -9.32 1.77
N LEU A 34 0.81 -8.50 2.16
CA LEU A 34 2.17 -8.56 1.60
C LEU A 34 2.86 -9.89 1.88
N ILE A 35 2.63 -10.51 3.05
CA ILE A 35 3.15 -11.85 3.35
C ILE A 35 2.66 -12.89 2.33
N LYS A 36 1.38 -12.79 1.92
CA LYS A 36 0.81 -13.67 0.88
C LYS A 36 1.48 -13.41 -0.48
N PHE A 37 1.66 -12.13 -0.82
CA PHE A 37 2.31 -11.70 -2.05
C PHE A 37 3.78 -12.16 -2.14
N GLU A 38 4.52 -12.11 -1.02
CA GLU A 38 5.89 -12.62 -0.91
C GLU A 38 5.96 -14.14 -1.15
N ALA A 39 4.93 -14.88 -0.72
CA ALA A 39 4.79 -16.30 -1.03
C ALA A 39 4.33 -16.57 -2.47
N GLY A 40 4.05 -15.53 -3.26
CA GLY A 40 3.49 -15.65 -4.61
C GLY A 40 2.06 -16.20 -4.61
N GLN A 41 1.33 -16.00 -3.51
CA GLN A 41 0.00 -16.57 -3.27
C GLN A 41 -1.03 -15.47 -3.08
N SER A 42 -2.25 -15.76 -3.54
CA SER A 42 -3.44 -14.94 -3.30
C SER A 42 -4.66 -15.81 -3.54
N ALA A 43 -5.72 -15.62 -2.74
CA ALA A 43 -7.01 -16.25 -2.97
C ALA A 43 -7.78 -15.54 -4.11
N SER A 44 -7.60 -14.23 -4.22
CA SER A 44 -8.16 -13.39 -5.26
C SER A 44 -7.21 -12.22 -5.53
N TRP A 45 -6.42 -12.33 -6.61
CA TRP A 45 -5.45 -11.29 -6.96
C TRP A 45 -6.13 -9.94 -7.14
N GLU A 46 -7.31 -9.91 -7.76
CA GLU A 46 -8.05 -8.67 -7.96
C GLU A 46 -8.42 -7.99 -6.64
N GLU A 47 -8.95 -8.75 -5.68
CA GLU A 47 -9.37 -8.21 -4.39
C GLU A 47 -8.16 -7.77 -3.55
N ASP A 48 -7.10 -8.57 -3.50
CA ASP A 48 -5.90 -8.23 -2.73
C ASP A 48 -5.20 -6.98 -3.32
N PHE A 49 -5.09 -6.87 -4.65
CA PHE A 49 -4.57 -5.65 -5.29
C PHE A 49 -5.50 -4.45 -5.06
N HIS A 50 -6.82 -4.63 -5.11
CA HIS A 50 -7.78 -3.55 -4.86
C HIS A 50 -7.69 -3.03 -3.42
N PHE A 51 -7.57 -3.93 -2.44
CA PHE A 51 -7.36 -3.60 -1.04
C PHE A 51 -6.07 -2.79 -0.88
N LEU A 52 -4.94 -3.34 -1.33
CA LEU A 52 -3.63 -2.67 -1.20
C LEU A 52 -3.59 -1.32 -1.91
N LYS A 53 -4.25 -1.18 -3.06
CA LYS A 53 -4.40 0.12 -3.75
C LYS A 53 -5.09 1.14 -2.85
N SER A 54 -6.22 0.75 -2.25
CA SER A 54 -7.02 1.65 -1.42
C SER A 54 -6.25 2.08 -0.16
N SER A 55 -5.58 1.13 0.50
CA SER A 55 -4.74 1.41 1.67
C SER A 55 -3.55 2.30 1.31
N ALA A 56 -2.89 2.04 0.17
CA ALA A 56 -1.78 2.84 -0.31
C ALA A 56 -2.19 4.28 -0.63
N LEU A 57 -3.36 4.50 -1.26
CA LEU A 57 -3.89 5.84 -1.52
C LEU A 57 -4.19 6.59 -0.22
N ASN A 58 -4.76 5.90 0.77
CA ASN A 58 -5.06 6.53 2.06
C ASN A 58 -3.79 7.02 2.77
N MET A 59 -2.71 6.24 2.68
CA MET A 59 -1.40 6.56 3.27
C MET A 59 -0.49 7.42 2.36
N GLY A 60 -0.97 7.85 1.19
CA GLY A 60 -0.19 8.66 0.25
C GLY A 60 0.92 7.89 -0.50
N PHE A 61 0.94 6.56 -0.46
CA PHE A 61 1.91 5.72 -1.20
C PHE A 61 1.54 5.60 -2.68
N THR A 62 1.65 6.72 -3.42
CA THR A 62 1.20 6.86 -4.81
C THR A 62 1.77 5.81 -5.77
N GLU A 63 3.04 5.48 -5.63
CA GLU A 63 3.70 4.47 -6.47
C GLU A 63 3.20 3.05 -6.17
N VAL A 64 2.99 2.72 -4.89
CA VAL A 64 2.39 1.45 -4.48
C VAL A 64 0.97 1.35 -5.03
N ALA A 65 0.18 2.42 -4.90
CA ALA A 65 -1.19 2.48 -5.42
C ALA A 65 -1.23 2.26 -6.95
N GLN A 66 -0.30 2.84 -7.71
CA GLN A 66 -0.23 2.64 -9.15
C GLN A 66 0.09 1.19 -9.52
N LEU A 67 1.07 0.58 -8.85
CA LEU A 67 1.42 -0.83 -9.07
C LEU A 67 0.25 -1.77 -8.73
N CYS A 68 -0.46 -1.49 -7.63
CA CYS A 68 -1.66 -2.21 -7.25
C CYS A 68 -2.78 -2.05 -8.28
N GLN A 69 -3.00 -0.83 -8.81
CA GLN A 69 -3.98 -0.60 -9.88
C GLN A 69 -3.65 -1.42 -11.14
N ASP A 70 -2.39 -1.44 -11.55
CA ASP A 70 -1.97 -2.22 -12.72
C ASP A 70 -2.11 -3.73 -12.49
N GLY A 71 -1.84 -4.20 -11.26
CA GLY A 71 -2.07 -5.57 -10.82
C GLY A 71 -3.57 -5.94 -10.82
N GLU A 72 -4.42 -5.08 -10.27
CA GLU A 72 -5.88 -5.24 -10.25
C GLU A 72 -6.45 -5.36 -11.67
N LEU A 73 -6.03 -4.47 -12.58
CA LEU A 73 -6.46 -4.52 -13.98
C LEU A 73 -6.02 -5.80 -14.70
N ARG A 74 -4.79 -6.26 -14.44
CA ARG A 74 -4.31 -7.55 -14.97
C ARG A 74 -5.05 -8.74 -14.38
N ALA A 75 -5.39 -8.69 -13.09
CA ALA A 75 -6.14 -9.74 -12.42
C ALA A 75 -7.53 -9.89 -13.04
N ARG A 76 -8.22 -8.78 -13.31
CA ARG A 76 -9.50 -8.76 -14.06
C ARG A 76 -9.42 -9.40 -15.44
N GLN A 77 -8.26 -9.32 -16.08
CA GLN A 77 -7.99 -9.92 -17.39
C GLN A 77 -7.50 -11.37 -17.27
N GLY A 78 -7.37 -11.92 -16.06
CA GLY A 78 -6.91 -13.29 -15.78
C GLY A 78 -5.40 -13.47 -15.83
N GLY A 79 -4.61 -12.38 -15.76
CA GLY A 79 -3.18 -12.39 -16.03
C GLY A 79 -2.25 -11.91 -14.91
N ALA A 80 -2.76 -11.45 -13.76
CA ALA A 80 -1.90 -11.05 -12.65
C ALA A 80 -1.39 -12.26 -11.85
N GLY A 81 -0.22 -12.11 -11.24
CA GLY A 81 0.30 -13.13 -10.33
C GLY A 81 1.52 -12.65 -9.55
N ALA A 82 2.43 -13.58 -9.27
CA ALA A 82 3.57 -13.36 -8.40
C ALA A 82 4.51 -12.22 -8.86
N SER A 83 4.59 -11.92 -10.16
CA SER A 83 5.44 -10.85 -10.67
C SER A 83 4.93 -9.45 -10.30
N GLU A 84 3.64 -9.19 -10.49
CA GLU A 84 3.00 -7.95 -10.02
C GLU A 84 3.04 -7.86 -8.49
N ALA A 85 2.82 -8.98 -7.80
CA ALA A 85 2.88 -9.07 -6.35
C ALA A 85 4.26 -8.67 -5.81
N ALA A 86 5.33 -9.20 -6.39
CA ALA A 86 6.70 -8.89 -6.01
C ALA A 86 7.06 -7.41 -6.24
N ALA A 87 6.55 -6.81 -7.31
CA ALA A 87 6.76 -5.38 -7.58
C ALA A 87 6.09 -4.50 -6.51
N VAL A 88 4.86 -4.84 -6.11
CA VAL A 88 4.14 -4.16 -5.02
C VAL A 88 4.90 -4.30 -3.70
N VAL A 89 5.35 -5.50 -3.34
CA VAL A 89 6.14 -5.74 -2.12
C VAL A 89 7.39 -4.86 -2.12
N ALA A 90 8.19 -4.88 -3.18
CA ALA A 90 9.41 -4.09 -3.25
C ALA A 90 9.14 -2.58 -3.10
N SER A 91 8.11 -2.07 -3.77
CA SER A 91 7.72 -0.65 -3.67
C SER A 91 7.20 -0.27 -2.29
N PHE A 92 6.41 -1.14 -1.64
CA PHE A 92 5.91 -0.90 -0.29
C PHE A 92 7.05 -0.86 0.72
N ARG A 93 7.98 -1.83 0.69
CA ARG A 93 9.14 -1.85 1.60
C ARG A 93 9.97 -0.57 1.50
N ALA A 94 10.19 -0.07 0.28
CA ALA A 94 10.89 1.20 0.06
C ALA A 94 10.08 2.40 0.58
N SER A 95 8.77 2.44 0.30
CA SER A 95 7.88 3.51 0.76
C SER A 95 7.77 3.55 2.29
N ARG A 96 7.73 2.40 2.97
CA ARG A 96 7.68 2.31 4.43
C ARG A 96 8.91 2.93 5.09
N VAL A 97 10.11 2.61 4.60
CA VAL A 97 11.35 3.21 5.10
C VAL A 97 11.35 4.73 4.93
N ALA A 98 10.92 5.22 3.77
CA ALA A 98 10.82 6.66 3.52
C ALA A 98 9.73 7.33 4.39
N PHE A 99 8.63 6.63 4.66
CA PHE A 99 7.55 7.13 5.51
C PHE A 99 8.01 7.29 6.97
N GLU A 100 8.73 6.30 7.50
CA GLU A 100 9.31 6.33 8.86
C GLU A 100 10.38 7.43 9.03
N GLN A 101 11.04 7.84 7.94
CA GLN A 101 11.99 8.95 7.94
C GLN A 101 11.32 10.33 7.87
N GLY A 102 10.03 10.38 7.57
CA GLY A 102 9.28 11.61 7.36
C GLY A 102 9.63 12.34 6.05
N PRO A 103 8.95 13.46 5.77
CA PRO A 103 9.27 14.28 4.60
C PRO A 103 10.70 14.83 4.74
N HIS A 104 11.57 14.50 3.79
CA HIS A 104 12.85 15.18 3.69
C HIS A 104 12.61 16.64 3.27
N ALA A 105 13.14 17.56 4.08
CA ALA A 105 13.10 19.01 3.83
C ALA A 105 13.96 19.42 2.63
#